data_AF-A0A6I2F3T6-F1
#
_entry.id   AF-A0A6I2F3T6-F1
#
_cell.length_a   1.000
_cell.length_b   1.000
_cell.length_c   1.000
_cell.angle_alpha   90.00
_cell.angle_beta   90.00
_cell.angle_gamma   90.00
#
_symmetry.space_group_name_H-M   'P 1'
#
loop_
_entity.id
_entity.type
_entity.pdbx_description
1 polymer ?
#
loop_
_entity_poly.entity_id
_entity_poly.type
_entity_poly.pdbx_seq_one_letter_code
_entity_poly.pdbx_strand_id
1 'polypeptide(L)'
;MPAQRRRITAILAAVPFVAVSVLGAAAAANATQPGADGEHKVAFCHATHSETNPYVYIETDNIAVVRAHFKHQDEEDVWPAFSYSWHGEVLSYEGSGNDAFIERGCRSGGLG
;
A
#
# COMPACT_ATOMS: atom_id res chain seq x y z
N MET A 1 36.62 -25.35 -64.65
CA MET A 1 37.55 -24.63 -63.76
C MET A 1 36.80 -23.43 -63.17
N PRO A 2 37.09 -23.01 -61.93
CA PRO A 2 36.13 -22.94 -60.82
C PRO A 2 35.29 -21.66 -60.66
N ALA A 3 34.31 -21.82 -59.77
CA ALA A 3 33.35 -20.92 -59.16
C ALA A 3 33.79 -19.48 -58.83
N GLN A 4 32.83 -18.55 -58.84
CA GLN A 4 32.69 -17.63 -57.71
C GLN A 4 31.25 -17.13 -57.55
N ARG A 5 30.52 -17.75 -56.61
CA ARG A 5 29.28 -17.21 -56.06
C ARG A 5 29.60 -15.83 -55.46
N ARG A 6 29.06 -14.75 -56.02
CA ARG A 6 29.10 -13.44 -55.37
C ARG A 6 28.16 -13.47 -54.16
N ARG A 7 28.69 -13.98 -53.05
CA ARG A 7 28.11 -13.80 -51.71
C ARG A 7 28.19 -12.31 -51.39
N ILE A 8 27.03 -11.69 -51.23
CA ILE A 8 26.89 -10.33 -50.74
C ILE A 8 27.26 -10.34 -49.26
N THR A 9 28.41 -9.77 -48.94
CA THR A 9 28.91 -9.42 -47.61
C THR A 9 29.73 -8.15 -47.85
N ALA A 10 29.64 -7.04 -47.14
CA ALA A 10 29.07 -6.69 -45.84
C ALA A 10 28.56 -5.22 -45.94
N ILE A 11 28.04 -4.52 -44.92
CA ILE A 11 28.79 -3.96 -43.79
C ILE A 11 27.76 -3.46 -42.76
N LEU A 12 27.86 -4.03 -41.56
CA LEU A 12 27.69 -3.43 -40.24
C LEU A 12 27.07 -2.03 -40.17
N ALA A 13 25.83 -1.97 -39.67
CA ALA A 13 25.40 -0.89 -38.80
C ALA A 13 24.86 -1.51 -37.50
N ALA A 14 25.75 -2.19 -36.78
CA ALA A 14 25.53 -2.50 -35.37
C ALA A 14 25.60 -1.17 -34.60
N VAL A 15 24.49 -0.46 -34.53
CA VAL A 15 24.29 0.57 -33.51
C VAL A 15 24.06 -0.22 -32.23
N PRO A 16 25.01 -0.26 -31.27
CA PRO A 16 24.66 -0.78 -29.98
C PRO A 16 23.62 0.19 -29.44
N PHE A 17 22.41 -0.30 -29.21
CA PHE A 17 21.50 0.32 -28.25
C PHE A 17 22.31 0.42 -26.95
N VAL A 18 22.96 1.55 -26.73
CA VAL A 18 23.56 1.90 -25.45
C VAL A 18 22.38 1.94 -24.51
N ALA A 19 22.19 0.82 -23.82
CA ALA A 19 21.23 0.66 -22.77
C ALA A 19 21.54 1.74 -21.74
N VAL A 20 20.80 2.84 -21.80
CA VAL A 20 20.62 3.74 -20.67
C VAL A 20 19.89 2.90 -19.64
N SER A 21 20.66 2.13 -18.88
CA SER A 21 20.20 1.45 -17.70
C SER A 21 19.75 2.53 -16.73
N VAL A 22 18.46 2.82 -16.75
CA VAL A 22 17.80 3.63 -15.74
C VAL A 22 18.10 2.95 -14.41
N LEU A 23 18.99 3.54 -13.61
CA LEU A 23 19.08 3.24 -12.19
C LEU A 23 17.75 3.66 -11.58
N GLY A 24 16.79 2.74 -11.54
CA GLY A 24 15.62 2.86 -10.71
C GLY A 24 16.12 2.80 -9.27
N ALA A 25 16.35 3.95 -8.65
CA ALA A 25 16.42 4.03 -7.21
C ALA A 25 15.07 3.57 -6.68
N ALA A 26 15.01 2.32 -6.18
CA ALA A 26 13.85 1.87 -5.43
C ALA A 26 13.77 2.78 -4.20
N ALA A 27 12.80 3.69 -4.19
CA ALA A 27 12.48 4.44 -2.99
C ALA A 27 12.13 3.40 -1.91
N ALA A 28 12.86 3.40 -0.80
CA ALA A 28 12.54 2.54 0.32
C ALA A 28 11.13 2.92 0.81
N ALA A 29 10.20 1.95 0.78
CA ALA A 29 8.94 2.09 1.48
C ALA A 29 9.24 2.11 2.98
N ASN A 30 9.13 3.28 3.60
CA ASN A 30 9.50 3.47 4.99
C ASN A 30 8.30 3.14 5.91
N ALA A 31 8.12 1.87 6.24
CA ALA A 31 7.19 1.44 7.29
C ALA A 31 7.64 1.96 8.66
N THR A 32 6.71 2.22 9.57
CA THR A 32 7.04 2.60 10.95
C THR A 32 7.57 1.41 11.74
N GLN A 33 8.05 1.68 12.97
CA GLN A 33 8.33 0.62 13.94
C GLN A 33 7.01 0.07 14.51
N PRO A 34 7.01 -1.20 14.99
CA PRO A 34 5.77 -1.82 15.43
C PRO A 34 5.23 -1.10 16.67
N GLY A 35 3.92 -1.22 16.87
CA GLY A 35 3.27 -0.82 18.12
C GLY A 35 3.70 -1.67 19.31
N ALA A 36 3.15 -1.38 20.48
CA ALA A 36 3.45 -2.12 21.71
C ALA A 36 3.04 -3.60 21.66
N ASP A 37 2.11 -3.94 20.77
CA ASP A 37 1.64 -5.29 20.45
C ASP A 37 2.53 -6.02 19.42
N GLY A 38 3.53 -5.34 18.85
CA GLY A 38 4.38 -5.88 17.79
C GLY A 38 3.80 -5.74 16.39
N GLU A 39 2.61 -5.14 16.24
CA GLU A 39 1.93 -4.99 14.96
C GLU A 39 2.23 -3.63 14.34
N HIS A 40 2.46 -3.62 13.03
CA HIS A 40 2.68 -2.41 12.25
C HIS A 40 1.45 -1.97 11.50
N LYS A 41 0.43 -2.83 11.46
CA LYS A 41 -0.72 -2.65 10.61
C LYS A 41 -1.99 -2.62 11.43
N VAL A 42 -2.95 -1.86 10.92
CA VAL A 42 -4.27 -1.73 11.50
C VAL A 42 -5.27 -2.08 10.41
N ALA A 43 -6.12 -3.05 10.71
CA ALA A 43 -7.29 -3.37 9.91
C ALA A 43 -8.47 -2.47 10.33
N PHE A 44 -9.14 -1.86 9.35
CA PHE A 44 -10.23 -0.93 9.62
C PHE A 44 -11.21 -0.85 8.44
N CYS A 45 -12.37 -0.22 8.67
CA CYS A 45 -13.37 0.03 7.66
C CYS A 45 -13.32 1.49 7.21
N HIS A 46 -12.92 1.71 5.96
CA HIS A 46 -12.85 3.03 5.36
C HIS A 46 -14.21 3.43 4.76
N ALA A 47 -14.75 4.57 5.17
CA ALA A 47 -15.95 5.15 4.58
C ALA A 47 -15.67 5.57 3.13
N THR A 48 -16.62 5.37 2.22
CA THR A 48 -16.41 5.65 0.78
C THR A 48 -17.40 6.67 0.20
N HIS A 49 -18.39 7.09 0.99
CA HIS A 49 -19.57 7.84 0.55
C HIS A 49 -20.40 7.19 -0.57
N SER A 50 -20.17 5.91 -0.86
CA SER A 50 -21.00 5.15 -1.81
C SER A 50 -22.29 4.67 -1.14
N GLU A 51 -23.43 4.95 -1.76
CA GLU A 51 -24.73 4.42 -1.31
C GLU A 51 -24.78 2.88 -1.33
N THR A 52 -24.08 2.24 -2.27
CA THR A 52 -24.12 0.79 -2.48
C THR A 52 -22.95 0.04 -1.87
N ASN A 53 -21.86 0.73 -1.55
CA ASN A 53 -20.68 0.15 -0.90
C ASN A 53 -20.09 1.12 0.14
N PRO A 54 -20.83 1.43 1.22
CA PRO A 54 -20.51 2.55 2.11
C PRO A 54 -19.17 2.40 2.84
N TYR A 55 -18.69 1.16 3.01
CA TYR A 55 -17.41 0.87 3.65
C TYR A 55 -16.59 -0.17 2.89
N VAL A 56 -15.28 -0.01 2.92
CA VAL A 56 -14.33 -1.02 2.44
C VAL A 56 -13.37 -1.42 3.55
N TYR A 57 -13.15 -2.73 3.69
CA TYR A 57 -12.15 -3.25 4.61
C TYR A 57 -10.76 -3.04 4.03
N ILE A 58 -9.89 -2.39 4.78
CA ILE A 58 -8.49 -2.19 4.42
C ILE A 58 -7.57 -2.48 5.60
N GLU A 59 -6.33 -2.82 5.28
CA GLU A 59 -5.27 -3.04 6.26
C GLU A 59 -4.06 -2.24 5.81
N THR A 60 -3.66 -1.24 6.61
CA THR A 60 -2.55 -0.34 6.29
C THR A 60 -1.65 -0.14 7.49
N ASP A 61 -0.48 0.46 7.27
CA ASP A 61 0.44 0.79 8.36
C ASP A 61 -0.23 1.74 9.38
N ASN A 62 0.05 1.55 10.67
CA ASN A 62 -0.53 2.33 11.76
C ASN A 62 -0.35 3.85 11.58
N ILE A 63 0.74 4.31 10.97
CA ILE A 63 0.96 5.74 10.71
C ILE A 63 0.11 6.24 9.55
N ALA A 64 -0.18 5.38 8.58
CA ALA A 64 -1.01 5.72 7.44
C ALA A 64 -2.45 5.99 7.90
N VAL A 65 -2.94 5.23 8.88
CA VAL A 65 -4.23 5.49 9.50
C VAL A 65 -4.30 6.93 10.05
N VAL A 66 -3.32 7.34 10.85
CA VAL A 66 -3.31 8.69 11.45
C VAL A 66 -3.09 9.80 10.42
N ARG A 67 -2.18 9.60 9.47
CA ARG A 67 -1.78 10.67 8.55
C ARG A 67 -2.69 10.83 7.34
N ALA A 68 -3.36 9.75 6.92
CA ALA A 68 -4.14 9.73 5.70
C ALA A 68 -5.63 9.48 5.94
N HIS A 69 -6.03 8.80 7.01
CA HIS A 69 -7.42 8.34 7.18
C HIS A 69 -8.20 9.06 8.28
N PHE A 70 -7.58 9.39 9.42
CA PHE A 70 -8.27 10.03 10.55
C PHE A 70 -9.04 11.32 10.22
N LYS A 71 -8.60 12.09 9.23
CA LYS A 71 -9.23 13.35 8.80
C LYS A 71 -9.84 13.28 7.41
N HIS A 72 -9.87 12.10 6.82
CA HIS A 72 -10.36 11.87 5.47
C HIS A 72 -11.77 11.29 5.56
N GLN A 73 -12.62 11.61 4.58
CA GLN A 73 -14.04 11.18 4.55
C GLN A 73 -14.80 11.56 5.82
N ASP A 74 -14.73 12.83 6.23
CA ASP A 74 -15.52 13.40 7.35
C ASP A 74 -15.36 12.67 8.70
N GLU A 75 -14.21 12.02 8.92
CA GLU A 75 -13.88 11.27 10.14
C GLU A 75 -14.80 10.04 10.36
N GLU A 76 -15.38 9.49 9.28
CA GLU A 76 -16.36 8.40 9.32
C GLU A 76 -15.75 6.99 9.27
N ASP A 77 -14.42 6.87 9.16
CA ASP A 77 -13.73 5.58 9.21
C ASP A 77 -13.94 4.89 10.58
N VAL A 78 -14.03 3.56 10.57
CA VAL A 78 -14.18 2.75 11.79
C VAL A 78 -12.91 1.96 12.01
N TRP A 79 -12.13 2.33 13.03
CA TRP A 79 -10.85 1.72 13.39
C TRP A 79 -10.87 1.17 14.83
N PRO A 80 -10.08 0.12 15.13
CA PRO A 80 -9.90 -0.37 16.49
C PRO A 80 -8.96 0.54 17.26
N ALA A 81 -8.84 0.35 18.58
CA ALA A 81 -7.75 0.99 19.32
C ALA A 81 -6.39 0.46 18.82
N PHE A 82 -5.39 1.33 18.70
CA PHE A 82 -4.04 0.95 18.31
C PHE A 82 -2.99 1.89 18.89
N SER A 83 -1.74 1.47 18.84
CA SER A 83 -0.60 2.31 19.23
C SER A 83 0.54 2.20 18.23
N TYR A 84 1.38 3.22 18.14
CA TYR A 84 2.62 3.15 17.36
C TYR A 84 3.73 3.97 17.98
N SER A 85 4.98 3.58 17.70
CA SER A 85 6.16 4.32 18.16
C SER A 85 6.60 5.35 17.12
N TRP A 86 6.65 6.63 17.52
CA TRP A 86 7.18 7.72 16.72
C TRP A 86 8.32 8.40 17.46
N HIS A 87 9.52 8.39 16.89
CA HIS A 87 10.70 9.04 17.49
C HIS A 87 11.00 8.59 18.94
N GLY A 88 10.65 7.35 19.29
CA GLY A 88 10.85 6.79 20.65
C GLY A 88 9.70 7.07 21.63
N GLU A 89 8.64 7.75 21.20
CA GLU A 89 7.41 7.95 21.96
C GLU A 89 6.32 7.00 21.48
N VAL A 90 5.62 6.34 22.41
CA VAL A 90 4.44 5.51 22.09
C VAL A 90 3.21 6.42 22.08
N LEU A 91 2.58 6.52 20.92
CA LEU A 91 1.32 7.25 20.72
C LEU A 91 0.19 6.23 20.66
N SER A 92 -0.81 6.38 21.53
CA SER A 92 -1.99 5.52 21.59
C SER A 92 -3.23 6.27 21.11
N TYR A 93 -4.07 5.57 20.37
CA TYR A 93 -5.31 6.11 19.80
C TYR A 93 -6.49 5.24 20.21
N GLU A 94 -7.54 5.89 20.68
CA GLU A 94 -8.81 5.23 20.97
C GLU A 94 -9.47 4.76 19.67
N GLY A 95 -10.10 3.59 19.74
CA GLY A 95 -10.93 3.07 18.66
C GLY A 95 -12.20 3.90 18.50
N SER A 96 -12.86 3.76 17.35
CA SER A 96 -14.16 4.38 17.10
C SER A 96 -15.32 3.75 17.91
N GLY A 97 -15.05 2.67 18.64
CA GLY A 97 -16.00 2.00 19.53
C GLY A 97 -16.88 0.94 18.86
N ASN A 98 -16.53 0.50 17.65
CA ASN A 98 -17.29 -0.51 16.90
C ASN A 98 -16.39 -1.58 16.27
N ASP A 99 -15.53 -2.19 17.10
CA ASP A 99 -14.59 -3.24 16.69
C ASP A 99 -15.31 -4.43 16.03
N ALA A 100 -16.51 -4.77 16.50
CA ALA A 100 -17.33 -5.83 15.92
C ALA A 100 -17.70 -5.57 14.44
N PHE A 101 -17.80 -4.31 14.01
CA PHE A 101 -18.03 -3.99 12.59
C PHE A 101 -16.80 -4.31 11.73
N ILE A 102 -15.60 -4.07 12.26
CA ILE A 102 -14.33 -4.43 11.62
C ILE A 102 -14.19 -5.95 11.56
N GLU A 103 -14.49 -6.66 12.65
CA GLU A 103 -14.47 -8.13 12.72
C GLU A 103 -15.41 -8.78 11.69
N ARG A 104 -16.54 -8.14 11.38
CA ARG A 104 -17.48 -8.61 10.34
C ARG A 104 -17.02 -8.26 8.91
N GLY A 105 -15.89 -7.57 8.76
CA GLY A 105 -15.38 -7.11 7.47
C GLY A 105 -16.24 -6.01 6.87
N CYS A 106 -16.66 -5.03 7.69
CA CYS A 106 -17.41 -3.85 7.27
C CYS A 106 -18.84 -4.13 6.77
N ARG A 107 -19.44 -5.23 7.24
CA ARG A 107 -20.82 -5.60 6.93
C ARG A 107 -21.75 -5.15 8.05
N SER A 108 -22.81 -4.41 7.68
CA SER A 108 -23.90 -4.08 8.57
C SER A 108 -24.73 -5.35 8.86
N GLY A 109 -25.03 -5.60 10.14
CA GLY A 109 -25.82 -6.75 10.57
C GLY A 109 -24.99 -7.95 11.04
N GLY A 110 -25.20 -8.34 12.30
CA GLY A 110 -24.51 -9.45 12.94
C GLY A 110 -25.17 -9.87 14.24
N LEU A 111 -26.50 -10.04 14.22
CA LEU A 111 -27.26 -10.99 15.05
C LEU A 111 -28.52 -11.32 14.23
N GLY A 112 -28.46 -12.44 13.52
CA GLY A 112 -29.65 -13.17 13.09
C GLY A 112 -30.04 -14.15 14.18
#